data_AF-C7GWU2-F1
#
_entry.id   AF-C7GWU2-F1
#
_cell.length_a   1.000
_cell.length_b   1.000
_cell.length_c   1.000
_cell.angle_alpha   90.00
_cell.angle_beta   90.00
_cell.angle_gamma   90.00
#
_symmetry.space_group_name_H-M   'P 1'
#
loop_
_entity.id
_entity.type
_entity.pdbx_description
1 polymer ?
#
loop_
_entity_poly.entity_id
_entity_poly.type
_entity_poly.pdbx_seq_one_letter_code
_entity_poly.pdbx_strand_id
1 'polypeptide(L)' 'MNGNLIKIFEQLSKEKKKYDETPKKISSTYIKELKEYNELRDAGLRLAQIIADEKQCKIKDVFEEIGYSMKD' A
#
# COMPACT_ATOMS: atom_id res chain seq x y z
N MET A 1 -8.86 8.87 30.59
CA MET A 1 -9.56 8.00 29.62
C MET A 1 -8.60 7.25 28.66
N ASN A 2 -7.44 7.78 28.29
CA ASN A 2 -6.50 7.11 27.36
C ASN A 2 -5.84 5.81 27.87
N GLY A 3 -5.68 5.64 29.19
CA GLY A 3 -5.00 4.46 29.75
C GLY A 3 -5.77 3.14 29.58
N ASN A 4 -7.09 3.17 29.45
CA ASN A 4 -7.90 1.95 29.29
C ASN A 4 -7.82 1.40 27.85
N LEU A 5 -7.81 2.30 26.86
CA LEU A 5 -7.72 1.93 25.45
C LEU A 5 -6.38 1.30 25.09
N ILE A 6 -5.28 1.77 25.68
CA ILE A 6 -3.94 1.21 25.48
C ILE A 6 -3.88 -0.24 25.99
N LYS A 7 -4.46 -0.51 27.17
CA LYS A 7 -4.52 -1.87 27.73
C LYS A 7 -5.32 -2.83 26.86
N ILE A 8 -6.47 -2.38 26.35
CA ILE A 8 -7.30 -3.17 25.42
C ILE A 8 -6.51 -3.46 24.13
N PHE A 9 -5.80 -2.47 23.59
CA PHE A 9 -4.95 -2.67 22.42
C PHE A 9 -3.86 -3.72 22.67
N GLU A 10 -3.13 -3.60 23.78
CA GLU A 10 -2.06 -4.55 24.14
C GLU A 10 -2.58 -5.97 24.32
N GLN A 11 -3.76 -6.14 24.92
CA GLN A 11 -4.42 -7.43 25.05
C GLN A 11 -4.77 -8.02 23.67
N LEU A 12 -5.47 -7.26 22.83
CA LEU A 12 -5.87 -7.73 21.50
C LEU A 12 -4.66 -8.01 20.59
N SER A 13 -3.60 -7.21 20.70
CA SER A 13 -2.36 -7.39 19.92
C SER A 13 -1.68 -8.72 20.26
N LYS A 14 -1.61 -9.06 21.55
CA LYS A 14 -1.09 -10.35 22.04
C LYS A 14 -1.95 -11.52 21.61
N GLU A 15 -3.28 -11.41 21.72
CA GLU A 15 -4.23 -12.45 21.30
C GLU A 15 -4.13 -12.75 19.80
N LYS A 16 -3.94 -11.71 18.98
CA LYS A 16 -3.82 -11.84 17.52
C LYS A 16 -2.42 -12.23 17.05
N LYS A 17 -1.41 -12.27 17.94
CA LYS A 17 0.02 -12.55 17.66
C LYS A 17 0.58 -11.80 16.43
N LYS A 18 0.03 -10.62 16.14
CA LYS A 18 0.23 -9.97 14.85
C LYS A 18 1.14 -8.75 14.93
N TYR A 19 1.23 -8.13 16.11
CA TYR A 19 2.02 -6.92 16.29
C TYR A 19 2.68 -6.90 17.68
N ASP A 20 4.01 -6.79 17.68
CA ASP A 20 4.83 -6.57 18.89
C ASP A 20 5.12 -5.08 19.13
N GLU A 21 4.54 -4.21 18.30
CA GLU A 21 4.81 -2.78 18.30
C GLU A 21 3.70 -1.97 18.97
N THR A 22 4.04 -0.74 19.39
CA THR A 22 3.06 0.19 19.95
C THR A 22 2.07 0.66 18.87
N PRO A 23 0.82 1.01 19.24
CA PRO A 23 -0.18 1.46 18.26
C PRO A 23 0.28 2.68 17.46
N LYS A 24 1.01 3.61 18.09
CA LYS A 24 1.58 4.78 17.40
C LYS A 24 2.58 4.37 16.31
N LYS A 25 3.44 3.38 16.60
CA LYS A 25 4.44 2.89 15.64
C LYS A 25 3.76 2.17 14.48
N ILE A 26 2.79 1.30 14.76
CA ILE A 26 1.99 0.60 13.73
C ILE A 26 1.29 1.58 12.81
N SER A 27 0.61 2.59 13.36
CA SER A 27 -0.05 3.62 12.55
C SER A 27 0.95 4.41 11.70
N SER A 28 2.10 4.77 12.25
CA SER A 28 3.13 5.49 11.50
C SER A 28 3.72 4.65 10.36
N THR A 29 3.97 3.36 10.61
CA THR A 29 4.46 2.41 9.60
C THR A 29 3.43 2.25 8.49
N TYR A 30 2.17 2.02 8.84
CA TYR A 30 1.09 1.88 7.87
C TYR A 30 0.93 3.13 6.98
N ILE A 31 0.96 4.33 7.56
CA ILE A 31 0.89 5.59 6.80
C ILE A 31 2.07 5.70 5.83
N LYS A 32 3.28 5.33 6.28
CA LYS A 32 4.48 5.37 5.43
C LYS A 32 4.38 4.39 4.26
N GLU A 33 4.02 3.14 4.55
CA GLU A 33 3.87 2.09 3.53
C GLU A 33 2.78 2.44 2.51
N LEU A 34 1.65 2.97 2.97
CA LEU A 34 0.57 3.41 2.09
C LEU A 34 1.00 4.58 1.19
N LYS A 35 1.78 5.52 1.73
CA LYS A 35 2.33 6.63 0.94
C LYS A 35 3.29 6.11 -0.13
N GLU A 36 4.23 5.24 0.25
CA GLU A 36 5.21 4.65 -0.65
C GLU A 36 4.52 3.83 -1.76
N TYR A 37 3.52 3.03 -1.41
CA TYR A 37 2.69 2.32 -2.38
C TYR A 37 2.04 3.25 -3.40
N ASN A 38 1.41 4.34 -2.94
CA ASN A 38 0.77 5.30 -3.83
C ASN A 38 1.79 5.99 -4.76
N GLU A 39 2.94 6.39 -4.22
CA GLU A 39 4.00 7.03 -5.02
C GLU A 39 4.53 6.08 -6.10
N LEU A 40 4.78 4.82 -5.76
CA LEU A 40 5.25 3.80 -6.70
C LEU A 40 4.19 3.47 -7.76
N ARG A 41 2.92 3.31 -7.35
CA ARG A 41 1.81 3.07 -8.28
C ARG A 41 1.68 4.21 -9.28
N ASP A 42 1.68 5.45 -8.81
CA ASP A 42 1.49 6.62 -9.65
C ASP A 42 2.68 6.83 -10.61
N ALA A 43 3.91 6.58 -10.15
CA ALA A 43 5.09 6.57 -11.00
C ALA A 43 5.02 5.48 -12.08
N GLY A 44 4.65 4.25 -11.70
CA GLY A 44 4.47 3.14 -12.62
C GLY A 44 3.39 3.41 -13.68
N LEU A 45 2.25 3.97 -13.27
CA LEU A 45 1.18 4.36 -14.20
C LEU A 45 1.63 5.42 -15.19
N ARG A 46 2.40 6.43 -14.74
CA ARG A 46 2.96 7.44 -15.65
C ARG A 46 3.91 6.83 -16.68
N LEU A 47 4.79 5.93 -16.25
CA LEU A 47 5.70 5.24 -17.16
C LEU A 47 4.94 4.38 -18.19
N ALA A 48 3.94 3.63 -17.74
CA ALA A 48 3.10 2.83 -18.63
C ALA A 48 2.32 3.72 -19.62
N GLN A 49 1.85 4.89 -19.20
CA GLN A 49 1.18 5.85 -20.08
C GLN A 49 2.13 6.39 -21.16
N ILE A 50 3.37 6.75 -20.79
CA ILE A 50 4.38 7.20 -21.77
C ILE A 50 4.63 6.13 -22.84
N ILE A 51 4.77 4.87 -22.42
CA ILE A 51 4.96 3.74 -23.34
C ILE A 51 3.73 3.54 -24.23
N ALA A 52 2.53 3.64 -23.65
CA ALA A 52 1.28 3.50 -24.40
C ALA A 52 1.13 4.59 -25.47
N ASP A 53 1.48 5.83 -25.12
CA ASP A 53 1.45 6.98 -26.03
C ASP A 53 2.46 6.80 -27.18
N GLU A 54 3.67 6.32 -26.88
CA GLU A 54 4.71 6.03 -27.89
C GLU A 54 4.29 4.91 -28.83
N LYS A 55 3.65 3.86 -28.30
CA LYS A 55 3.14 2.71 -29.07
C LYS A 55 1.78 2.97 -29.73
N GLN A 56 1.14 4.13 -29.48
CA GLN A 56 -0.23 4.45 -29.88
C GLN A 56 -1.25 3.36 -29.49
N CYS A 57 -1.09 2.78 -28.30
CA CYS A 57 -1.98 1.75 -27.77
C CYS A 57 -2.64 2.18 -26.46
N LYS A 58 -3.50 1.33 -25.87
CA LYS A 58 -4.08 1.61 -24.56
C LYS A 58 -3.11 1.17 -23.47
N ILE A 59 -3.11 1.87 -22.34
CA ILE A 59 -2.28 1.50 -21.18
C ILE A 59 -2.52 0.07 -20.69
N LYS A 60 -3.75 -0.46 -20.87
CA LYS A 60 -4.11 -1.86 -20.58
C LYS A 60 -3.29 -2.85 -21.40
N ASP A 61 -3.02 -2.52 -22.67
CA ASP A 61 -2.27 -3.38 -23.59
C ASP A 61 -0.80 -3.46 -23.13
N VAL A 62 -0.24 -2.34 -22.63
CA VAL A 62 1.10 -2.30 -22.02
C VAL A 62 1.15 -3.16 -20.75
N PHE A 63 0.12 -3.11 -19.91
CA PHE A 63 0.05 -3.95 -18.70
C PHE A 63 -0.05 -5.44 -19.03
N GLU A 64 -0.86 -5.80 -20.04
CA GLU A 64 -0.96 -7.19 -20.51
C GLU A 64 0.37 -7.69 -21.09
N GLU A 65 1.09 -6.86 -21.85
CA GLU A 65 2.40 -7.18 -22.42
C GLU A 65 3.46 -7.50 -21.34
N ILE A 66 3.46 -6.75 -20.23
CA ILE A 66 4.40 -6.97 -19.11
C ILE A 66 3.91 -8.03 -18.11
N GLY A 67 2.78 -8.70 -18.39
CA GLY A 67 2.22 -9.74 -17.54
C GLY A 67 1.64 -9.22 -16.22
N TYR A 68 1.25 -7.94 -16.16
CA TYR A 68 0.66 -7.32 -14.98
C TYR A 68 -0.85 -7.12 -15.16
N SER A 69 -1.64 -7.53 -14.17
CA SER A 69 -3.08 -7.28 -14.13
C SER A 69 -3.37 -6.23 -13.08
N MET A 70 -3.99 -5.10 -13.48
CA MET A 70 -4.62 -4.19 -12.52
C MET A 70 -5.85 -4.89 -11.94
N LYS A 71 -5.64 -5.66 -10.87
CA LYS A 71 -6.68 -5.97 -9.90
C LYS A 71 -6.55 -4.93 -8.80
N ASP A 72 -7.54 -4.05 -8.69
CA ASP A 72 -7.71 -3.20 -7.51
C ASP A 72 -7.77 -4.06 -6.24
#